data_AF-A0A0H3D334-F1
#
_entry.id   AF-A0A0H3D334-F1
#
_cell.length_a   1.000
_cell.length_b   1.000
_cell.length_c   1.000
_cell.angle_alpha   90.00
_cell.angle_beta   90.00
_cell.angle_gamma   90.00
#
_symmetry.space_group_name_H-M   'P 1'
#
loop_
_entity.id
_entity.type
_entity.pdbx_description
1 polymer ?
#
loop_
_entity_poly.entity_id
_entity_poly.type
_entity_poly.pdbx_seq_one_letter_code
_entity_poly.pdbx_strand_id
1 'polypeptide(L)'
;MIKICQGRDGNGAKRIVFSLPADEPPGRVSVVGSFNDWTPGQHDLQPRTTGRRSATVEVAAGVTVRFRYLGEDGHWFDDPDDPGALDRVNGTPG
;
A
#
# COMPACT_ATOMS: atom_id res chain seq x y z
N MET A 1 6.26 7.00 -4.95
CA MET A 1 6.77 6.93 -3.55
C MET A 1 7.77 5.79 -3.29
N ILE A 2 8.52 5.86 -2.17
CA ILE A 2 9.45 4.82 -1.70
C ILE A 2 9.02 4.36 -0.31
N LYS A 3 8.81 3.04 -0.12
CA LYS A 3 8.55 2.43 1.19
C LYS A 3 9.75 1.54 1.57
N ILE A 4 10.46 1.93 2.62
CA ILE A 4 11.61 1.15 3.12
C ILE A 4 11.09 0.13 4.13
N CYS A 5 11.24 -1.16 3.82
CA CYS A 5 10.82 -2.23 4.70
C CYS A 5 12.00 -2.63 5.60
N GLN A 6 12.30 -1.85 6.66
CA GLN A 6 13.34 -2.24 7.62
C GLN A 6 12.96 -3.56 8.30
N GLY A 7 13.66 -4.66 7.99
CA GLY A 7 13.58 -5.92 8.72
C GLY A 7 14.78 -6.01 9.65
N ARG A 8 14.55 -6.33 10.94
CA ARG A 8 15.63 -6.51 11.90
C ARG A 8 16.41 -7.80 11.68
N ASP A 9 15.84 -8.77 10.95
CA ASP A 9 16.46 -10.08 10.74
C ASP A 9 16.11 -10.60 9.34
N GLY A 10 17.13 -10.84 8.52
CA GLY A 10 17.05 -11.10 7.08
C GLY A 10 16.58 -12.52 6.70
N ASN A 11 15.45 -13.00 7.24
CA ASN A 11 14.95 -14.33 6.88
C ASN A 11 13.40 -14.46 6.86
N GLY A 12 12.65 -13.37 6.68
CA GLY A 12 11.18 -13.42 6.66
C GLY A 12 10.55 -12.55 5.58
N ALA A 13 9.44 -13.02 5.01
CA ALA A 13 8.57 -12.19 4.19
C ALA A 13 7.89 -11.13 5.07
N LYS A 14 7.90 -9.87 4.62
CA LYS A 14 7.17 -8.76 5.22
C LYS A 14 5.92 -8.46 4.42
N ARG A 15 4.82 -8.28 5.15
CA ARG A 15 3.55 -7.85 4.60
C ARG A 15 3.47 -6.33 4.59
N ILE A 16 3.24 -5.73 3.43
CA ILE A 16 2.89 -4.32 3.29
C ILE A 16 1.40 -4.25 2.98
N VAL A 17 0.67 -3.46 3.77
CA VAL A 17 -0.71 -3.11 3.47
C VAL A 17 -0.73 -1.72 2.88
N PHE A 18 -1.29 -1.61 1.67
CA PHE A 18 -1.64 -0.36 1.00
C PHE A 18 -3.12 -0.10 1.25
N SER A 19 -3.48 1.12 1.60
CA SER A 19 -4.87 1.48 1.94
C SER A 19 -5.19 2.87 1.43
N LEU A 20 -6.38 3.01 0.84
CA LEU A 20 -6.95 4.29 0.41
C LEU A 20 -8.38 4.42 0.93
N PRO A 21 -8.94 5.64 0.99
CA PRO A 21 -10.38 5.83 1.09
C PRO A 21 -11.11 5.00 0.02
N ALA A 22 -12.27 4.43 0.36
CA ALA A 22 -13.02 3.60 -0.58
C ALA A 22 -13.50 4.39 -1.81
N ASP A 23 -13.85 5.66 -1.60
CA ASP A 23 -14.50 6.50 -2.60
C ASP A 23 -13.54 7.47 -3.31
N GLU A 24 -12.26 7.53 -2.90
CA GLU A 24 -11.29 8.49 -3.44
C GLU A 24 -9.92 7.85 -3.76
N PRO A 25 -9.44 7.97 -5.01
CA PRO A 25 -10.19 8.32 -6.22
C PRO A 25 -11.29 7.28 -6.55
N PRO A 26 -12.35 7.66 -7.29
CA PRO A 26 -13.41 6.73 -7.68
C PRO A 26 -12.88 5.61 -8.59
N GLY A 27 -13.64 4.51 -8.68
CA GLY A 27 -13.33 3.38 -9.55
C GLY A 27 -12.27 2.41 -8.99
N ARG A 28 -11.78 1.50 -9.84
CA ARG A 28 -10.68 0.60 -9.46
C ARG A 28 -9.38 1.36 -9.29
N VAL A 29 -8.59 0.92 -8.31
CA VAL A 29 -7.22 1.36 -8.13
C VAL A 29 -6.33 0.15 -7.97
N SER A 30 -5.24 0.11 -8.74
CA SER A 30 -4.16 -0.85 -8.55
C SER A 30 -2.99 -0.17 -7.84
N VAL A 31 -2.32 -0.90 -6.94
CA VAL A 31 -0.98 -0.53 -6.51
C VAL A 31 0.04 -1.21 -7.43
N VAL A 32 0.99 -0.42 -7.93
CA VAL A 32 1.96 -0.87 -8.92
C VAL A 32 3.35 -0.49 -8.44
N GLY A 33 4.30 -1.41 -8.50
CA GLY A 33 5.63 -1.18 -7.96
C GLY A 33 6.65 -2.26 -8.28
N SER A 34 7.79 -2.18 -7.61
CA SER A 34 8.90 -3.11 -7.82
C SER A 34 8.58 -4.55 -7.42
N PHE A 35 7.54 -4.79 -6.63
CA PHE A 35 7.10 -6.14 -6.21
C PHE A 35 6.27 -6.88 -7.28
N ASN A 36 5.79 -6.18 -8.31
CA ASN A 36 5.00 -6.76 -9.41
C ASN A 36 5.48 -6.28 -10.79
N ASP A 37 6.77 -5.96 -10.91
CA ASP A 37 7.41 -5.52 -12.15
C ASP A 37 6.71 -4.34 -12.83
N TRP A 38 6.10 -3.46 -12.03
CA TRP A 38 5.28 -2.35 -12.51
C TRP A 38 4.09 -2.75 -13.39
N THR A 39 3.51 -3.93 -13.17
CA THR A 39 2.35 -4.44 -13.93
C THR A 39 1.02 -4.01 -13.31
N PRO A 40 0.19 -3.19 -13.98
CA PRO A 40 -1.15 -2.83 -13.52
C PRO A 40 -2.10 -4.04 -13.35
N GLY A 41 -3.10 -3.92 -12.48
CA GLY A 41 -4.14 -4.94 -12.28
C GLY A 41 -3.72 -6.21 -11.53
N GLN A 42 -2.43 -6.41 -11.24
CA GLN A 42 -1.97 -7.56 -10.44
C GLN A 42 -2.33 -7.42 -8.95
N HIS A 43 -2.39 -6.19 -8.46
CA HIS A 43 -2.71 -5.89 -7.06
C HIS A 43 -3.74 -4.76 -6.97
N ASP A 44 -5.01 -5.10 -7.19
CA ASP A 44 -6.13 -4.18 -7.01
C ASP A 44 -6.48 -3.98 -5.54
N LEU A 45 -6.77 -2.72 -5.17
CA LEU A 45 -7.26 -2.39 -3.85
C LEU A 45 -8.72 -2.82 -3.74
N GLN A 46 -8.99 -3.76 -2.84
CA GLN A 46 -10.33 -4.29 -2.62
C GLN A 46 -11.05 -3.53 -1.53
N PRO A 47 -12.34 -3.20 -1.70
CA PRO A 47 -13.14 -2.53 -0.69
C PRO A 47 -13.21 -3.35 0.60
N ARG A 48 -13.18 -2.65 1.73
CA ARG A 48 -13.28 -3.17 3.08
C ARG A 48 -14.52 -2.57 3.73
N THR A 49 -15.11 -3.31 4.68
CA THR A 49 -16.26 -2.84 5.47
C THR A 49 -15.97 -1.59 6.30
N THR A 50 -14.70 -1.20 6.42
CA THR A 50 -14.22 -0.04 7.18
C THR A 50 -14.27 1.28 6.40
N GLY A 51 -14.90 1.33 5.23
CA GLY A 51 -14.94 2.53 4.37
C GLY A 51 -13.60 2.84 3.69
N ARG A 52 -12.71 1.84 3.62
CA ARG A 52 -11.42 1.90 2.93
C ARG A 52 -11.34 0.80 1.89
N ARG A 53 -10.37 0.90 0.99
CA ARG A 53 -9.95 -0.21 0.13
C ARG A 53 -8.48 -0.50 0.36
N SER A 54 -8.09 -1.76 0.27
CA SER A 54 -6.72 -2.16 0.56
C SER A 54 -6.20 -3.28 -0.32
N ALA A 55 -4.89 -3.25 -0.54
CA ALA A 55 -4.12 -4.31 -1.20
C ALA A 55 -2.98 -4.73 -0.27
N THR A 56 -2.73 -6.04 -0.23
CA THR A 56 -1.66 -6.61 0.60
C THR A 56 -0.63 -7.23 -0.32
N VAL A 57 0.64 -6.87 -0.13
CA VAL A 57 1.75 -7.49 -0.85
C VAL A 57 2.75 -8.06 0.14
N GLU A 58 3.41 -9.14 -0.25
CA GLU A 58 4.47 -9.76 0.52
C GLU A 58 5.80 -9.51 -0.19
N VAL A 59 6.75 -8.93 0.53
CA VAL A 59 8.09 -8.60 0.03
C VAL A 59 9.14 -9.20 0.95
N ALA A 60 10.34 -9.45 0.43
CA ALA A 60 11.44 -9.87 1.28
C ALA A 60 11.78 -8.79 2.33
N ALA A 61 12.12 -9.19 3.55
CA ALA A 61 12.64 -8.25 4.55
C ALA A 61 13.90 -7.54 4.06
N GLY A 62 14.06 -6.26 4.39
CA GLY A 62 15.27 -5.50 4.05
C GLY A 62 15.29 -4.93 2.62
N VAL A 63 14.24 -5.13 1.83
CA VAL A 63 14.14 -4.51 0.49
C VAL A 63 13.54 -3.11 0.55
N THR A 64 13.99 -2.28 -0.39
CA THR A 64 13.36 -0.99 -0.67
C THR A 64 12.33 -1.18 -1.77
N VAL A 65 11.07 -0.85 -1.47
CA VAL A 65 9.97 -0.95 -2.44
C VAL A 65 9.70 0.42 -3.04
N ARG A 66 9.63 0.48 -4.36
CA ARG A 66 9.10 1.65 -5.09
C ARG A 66 7.70 1.32 -5.55
N PHE A 67 6.75 2.22 -5.35
CA PHE A 67 5.36 2.00 -5.75
C PHE A 67 4.65 3.31 -6.11
N ARG A 68 3.52 3.17 -6.80
CA ARG A 68 2.57 4.23 -7.14
C ARG A 68 1.17 3.63 -7.33
N TYR A 69 0.13 4.43 -7.15
CA TYR A 69 -1.24 4.01 -7.44
C TYR A 69 -1.65 4.38 -8.87
N LEU A 70 -2.43 3.51 -9.49
CA LEU A 70 -3.03 3.71 -10.80
C LEU A 70 -4.55 3.63 -10.66
N GLY A 71 -5.24 4.73 -10.97
CA GLY A 71 -6.70 4.77 -11.04
C GLY A 71 -7.25 4.21 -12.36
N GLU A 72 -8.56 3.95 -12.38
CA GLU A 72 -9.30 3.36 -13.51
C GLU A 72 -9.12 4.13 -14.83
N ASP A 73 -8.98 5.46 -14.77
CA ASP A 73 -8.73 6.34 -15.93
C ASP A 73 -7.26 6.37 -16.40
N GLY A 74 -6.40 5.48 -15.88
CA GLY A 74 -4.96 5.51 -16.16
C GLY A 74 -4.23 6.65 -15.45
N HIS A 75 -4.88 7.31 -14.49
CA HIS A 75 -4.29 8.39 -13.71
C HIS A 75 -3.33 7.84 -12.65
N TRP A 76 -2.07 8.26 -12.72
CA TRP A 76 -1.05 7.93 -11.72
C TRP A 76 -1.06 8.95 -10.59
N PHE A 77 -1.18 8.47 -9.36
CA PHE A 77 -1.13 9.31 -8.17
C PHE A 77 -0.29 8.67 -7.07
N ASP A 78 0.29 9.52 -6.22
CA ASP A 78 1.09 9.10 -5.09
C ASP A 78 0.20 8.80 -3.87
N ASP A 79 0.75 8.11 -2.87
CA ASP A 79 0.01 7.83 -1.64
C ASP A 79 -0.39 9.17 -0.96
N PRO A 80 -1.66 9.37 -0.59
CA PRO A 80 -2.04 10.57 0.14
C PRO A 80 -1.45 10.61 1.56
N ASP A 81 -0.99 9.47 2.09
CA ASP A 81 -0.37 9.32 3.40
C ASP A 81 1.17 9.37 3.27
N ASP A 82 1.69 10.57 3.04
CA ASP A 82 3.11 10.91 3.29
C ASP A 82 3.28 11.08 4.83
N PRO A 83 4.44 10.72 5.42
CA PRO A 83 4.64 9.90 6.62
C PRO A 83 4.36 10.55 8.01
N GLY A 84 3.34 11.40 8.13
CA GLY A 84 2.89 11.97 9.40
C GLY A 84 1.82 11.19 10.16
N ALA A 85 1.18 10.18 9.55
CA ALA A 85 -0.06 9.60 10.10
C ALA A 85 0.10 8.30 10.91
N LEU A 86 1.32 7.78 11.10
CA LEU A 86 1.56 6.61 11.97
C LEU A 86 2.01 6.96 13.40
N ASP A 87 1.86 8.21 13.85
CA ASP A 87 1.93 8.54 15.29
C ASP A 87 0.58 8.35 16.03
N ARG A 88 -0.47 7.82 15.38
CA ARG A 88 -1.75 7.52 16.06
C ARG A 88 -2.32 6.14 15.74
N VAL A 89 -1.58 5.10 16.09
CA VAL A 89 -2.18 3.86 16.63
C VAL A 89 -1.38 3.37 17.85
N ASN A 90 -1.18 4.26 18.83
CA ASN A 90 -0.98 3.82 20.22
C ASN A 90 -2.12 4.39 21.06
N GLY A 91 -3.02 3.50 21.54
CA GLY A 91 -4.10 3.88 22.46
C GLY A 91 -5.25 2.87 22.54
N THR A 92 -5.06 1.81 23.34
CA THR A 92 -6.05 0.83 23.84
C THR A 92 -7.21 1.49 24.63
N PRO A 93 -8.40 0.86 24.72
CA PRO A 93 -8.85 0.35 26.04
C PRO A 93 -9.63 -0.98 25.89
N GLY A 94 -9.63 -1.94 26.82
CA GLY A 94 -9.03 -2.11 28.14
C GLY A 94 -9.03 -3.59 28.52
#